data_AF-A0A532U5Q2-F1
#
_entry.id   AF-A0A532U5Q2-F1
#
_cell.length_a   1.000
_cell.length_b   1.000
_cell.length_c   1.000
_cell.angle_alpha   90.00
_cell.angle_beta   90.00
_cell.angle_gamma   90.00
#
_symmetry.space_group_name_H-M   'P 1'
#
loop_
_entity.id
_entity.type
_entity.pdbx_description
1 polymer ?
#
loop_
_entity_poly.entity_id
_entity_poly.type
_entity_poly.pdbx_seq_one_letter_code
_entity_poly.pdbx_strand_id
1 'polypeptide(L)'
;MSKYPPKIIDSAFRHALKRGAIICTVWEYEIISKPKFFITLNKDLSLDVIYFFPTTSKIDWFNKHPKHESDIIRIPPKEISCFYLYTIIDCRQECYLAKSKLKKRFQEGELEFKEYLPNSYLRKLDEVIKNSSLLSPNIKKIICP
;
A
#
# COMPACT_ATOMS: atom_id res chain seq x y z
N MET A 1 18.49 -17.39 -0.19
CA MET A 1 19.37 -16.43 -0.88
C MET A 1 18.93 -16.32 -2.33
N SER A 2 18.74 -15.09 -2.83
CA SER A 2 18.26 -14.85 -4.20
C SER A 2 19.25 -15.38 -5.24
N LYS A 3 18.74 -16.01 -6.30
CA LYS A 3 19.54 -16.56 -7.42
C LYS A 3 20.10 -15.48 -8.36
N TYR A 4 19.75 -14.20 -8.15
CA TYR A 4 20.10 -13.11 -9.06
C TYR A 4 21.18 -12.18 -8.50
N PRO A 5 22.06 -11.61 -9.36
CA PRO A 5 23.02 -10.59 -8.96
C PRO A 5 22.36 -9.38 -8.28
N PRO A 6 22.98 -8.77 -7.24
CA PRO A 6 22.41 -7.63 -6.51
C PRO A 6 21.98 -6.47 -7.41
N LYS A 7 22.75 -6.14 -8.44
CA LYS A 7 22.43 -5.06 -9.40
C LYS A 7 21.09 -5.28 -10.12
N ILE A 8 20.74 -6.53 -10.43
CA ILE A 8 19.48 -6.88 -11.10
C ILE A 8 18.32 -6.69 -10.13
N ILE A 9 18.46 -7.18 -8.89
CA ILE A 9 17.44 -7.03 -7.86
C ILE A 9 17.18 -5.55 -7.55
N ASP A 10 18.24 -4.76 -7.48
CA ASP A 10 18.17 -3.32 -7.24
C ASP A 10 17.49 -2.56 -8.37
N SER A 11 17.74 -2.96 -9.62
CA SER A 11 17.06 -2.42 -10.79
C SER A 11 15.57 -2.77 -10.76
N ALA A 12 15.24 -4.04 -10.52
CA ALA A 12 13.87 -4.53 -10.44
C ALA A 12 13.08 -3.82 -9.32
N PHE A 13 13.67 -3.69 -8.13
CA PHE A 13 13.05 -2.98 -7.00
C PHE A 13 12.75 -1.52 -7.36
N ARG A 14 13.70 -0.80 -7.95
CA ARG A 14 13.51 0.60 -8.36
C ARG A 14 12.44 0.75 -9.44
N HIS A 15 12.35 -0.20 -10.37
CA HIS A 15 11.34 -0.16 -11.42
C HIS A 15 9.94 -0.49 -10.88
N ALA A 16 9.86 -1.44 -9.95
CA ALA A 16 8.60 -1.90 -9.37
C ALA A 16 8.02 -0.90 -8.37
N LEU A 17 8.87 -0.28 -7.54
CA LEU A 17 8.46 0.72 -6.56
C LEU A 17 8.01 1.99 -7.28
N LYS A 18 6.69 2.20 -7.33
CA LYS A 18 6.04 3.41 -7.82
C LYS A 18 4.84 3.73 -6.95
N ARG A 19 4.27 4.93 -7.05
CA ARG A 19 2.97 5.24 -6.44
C ARG A 19 1.89 4.29 -6.97
N GLY A 20 0.99 3.83 -6.11
CA GLY A 20 -0.08 2.91 -6.47
C GLY A 20 0.35 1.45 -6.62
N ALA A 21 1.62 1.13 -6.41
CA ALA A 21 2.07 -0.26 -6.39
C ALA A 21 1.39 -1.01 -5.23
N ILE A 22 0.86 -2.18 -5.54
CA ILE A 22 0.30 -3.11 -4.57
C ILE A 22 1.42 -4.06 -4.16
N ILE A 23 1.88 -3.90 -2.93
CA ILE A 23 2.89 -4.79 -2.34
C ILE A 23 2.21 -5.77 -1.41
N CYS A 24 2.68 -7.01 -1.38
CA CYS A 24 2.34 -8.01 -0.37
C CYS A 24 3.58 -8.28 0.48
N THR A 25 3.47 -8.16 1.80
CA THR A 25 4.57 -8.52 2.71
C THR A 25 4.01 -9.14 3.98
N VAL A 26 4.82 -9.94 4.67
CA VAL A 26 4.46 -10.46 5.99
C VAL A 26 4.47 -9.29 6.97
N TRP A 27 3.30 -9.02 7.55
CA TRP A 27 3.15 -8.01 8.59
C TRP A 27 3.06 -8.70 9.95
N GLU A 28 3.99 -8.34 10.82
CA GLU A 28 4.08 -8.84 12.18
C GLU A 28 3.09 -8.05 13.05
N TYR A 29 2.12 -8.76 13.62
CA TYR A 29 1.32 -8.30 14.74
C TYR A 29 1.86 -8.96 16.02
N GLU A 30 1.52 -8.42 17.19
CA GLU A 30 2.05 -8.88 18.50
C GLU A 30 2.00 -10.40 18.71
N ILE A 31 1.04 -11.09 18.09
CA ILE A 31 0.80 -12.52 18.29
C ILE A 31 0.88 -13.32 16.98
N ILE A 32 0.74 -12.67 15.81
CA ILE A 32 0.55 -13.36 14.52
C ILE A 32 1.25 -12.60 13.39
N SER A 33 1.99 -13.34 12.58
CA SER A 33 2.52 -12.84 11.30
C SER A 33 1.63 -13.32 10.16
N LYS A 34 1.14 -12.40 9.33
CA LYS A 34 0.34 -12.76 8.16
C LYS A 34 0.67 -11.91 6.93
N PRO A 35 0.55 -12.46 5.72
CA PRO A 35 0.63 -11.67 4.50
C PRO A 35 -0.40 -10.55 4.52
N LYS A 36 0.03 -9.35 4.16
CA LYS A 36 -0.84 -8.19 4.05
C LYS A 36 -0.48 -7.37 2.83
N PHE A 37 -1.53 -6.90 2.14
CA PHE A 37 -1.35 -6.00 1.02
C PHE A 37 -1.36 -4.54 1.47
N PHE A 38 -0.50 -3.75 0.84
CA PHE A 38 -0.36 -2.32 1.04
C PHE A 38 -0.30 -1.60 -0.29
N ILE A 39 -0.79 -0.36 -0.31
CA ILE A 39 -0.75 0.53 -1.47
C ILE A 39 0.30 1.60 -1.21
N THR A 40 1.32 1.72 -2.06
CA THR A 40 2.34 2.77 -1.96
C THR A 40 1.77 4.15 -2.33
N LEU A 41 2.15 5.18 -1.57
CA LEU A 41 1.49 6.50 -1.65
C LEU A 41 2.39 7.65 -2.15
N ASN A 42 3.70 7.59 -1.90
CA ASN A 42 4.63 8.68 -2.21
C ASN A 42 4.54 9.10 -3.68
N LYS A 43 4.43 10.41 -3.92
CA LYS A 43 4.64 10.98 -5.26
C LYS A 43 6.12 11.12 -5.61
N ASP A 44 6.93 11.46 -4.61
CA ASP A 44 8.38 11.51 -4.73
C ASP A 44 9.02 10.28 -4.07
N LEU A 45 9.64 9.46 -4.91
CA LEU A 45 10.32 8.23 -4.52
C LEU A 45 11.81 8.47 -4.22
N SER A 46 12.28 9.71 -4.25
CA SER A 46 13.63 10.06 -3.77
C SER A 46 13.73 9.90 -2.25
N LEU A 47 12.63 10.17 -1.52
CA LEU A 47 12.53 10.10 -0.06
C LEU A 47 12.93 8.74 0.51
N ASP A 48 13.63 8.73 1.64
CA ASP A 48 14.09 7.49 2.31
C ASP A 48 12.96 6.70 2.96
N VAL A 49 11.80 7.30 3.13
CA VAL A 49 10.61 6.69 3.71
C VAL A 49 9.53 6.56 2.65
N ILE A 50 8.92 5.38 2.58
CA ILE A 50 7.75 5.12 1.74
C ILE A 50 6.54 4.95 2.66
N TYR A 51 5.48 5.67 2.34
CA TYR A 51 4.17 5.62 2.97
C TYR A 51 3.25 4.66 2.22
N PHE A 52 2.37 4.02 2.98
CA PHE A 52 1.37 3.11 2.46
C PHE A 52 0.03 3.26 3.14
N PHE A 53 -1.03 2.85 2.45
CA PHE A 53 -2.27 2.47 3.11
C PHE A 53 -2.39 0.95 3.22
N PRO A 54 -2.78 0.44 4.39
CA PRO A 54 -3.08 -0.98 4.56
C PRO A 54 -4.39 -1.36 3.87
N THR A 55 -4.48 -2.61 3.45
CA THR A 55 -5.73 -3.21 3.02
C THR A 55 -6.32 -4.13 4.09
N THR A 56 -7.62 -4.43 3.99
CA THR A 56 -8.31 -5.38 4.86
C THR A 56 -9.54 -5.99 4.18
N SER A 57 -9.87 -7.23 4.51
CA SER A 57 -11.10 -7.90 4.09
C SER A 57 -12.21 -7.82 5.15
N LYS A 58 -12.00 -7.10 6.26
CA LYS A 58 -12.97 -6.94 7.37
C LYS A 58 -14.12 -5.98 7.03
N ILE A 59 -14.89 -6.29 6.00
CA ILE A 59 -15.94 -5.41 5.45
C ILE A 59 -17.06 -5.18 6.46
N ASP A 60 -17.44 -6.21 7.22
CA ASP A 60 -18.50 -6.11 8.22
C ASP A 60 -18.23 -5.04 9.27
N TRP A 61 -16.97 -4.82 9.61
CA TRP A 61 -16.60 -3.76 10.53
C TRP A 61 -16.92 -2.39 9.93
N PHE A 62 -16.56 -2.13 8.67
CA PHE A 62 -16.84 -0.85 8.00
C PHE A 62 -18.33 -0.65 7.71
N ASN A 63 -19.06 -1.72 7.36
CA ASN A 63 -20.51 -1.66 7.19
C ASN A 63 -21.23 -1.23 8.48
N LYS A 64 -20.70 -1.60 9.65
CA LYS A 64 -21.21 -1.17 10.97
C LYS A 64 -20.76 0.24 11.38
N HIS A 65 -19.81 0.85 10.66
CA HIS A 65 -19.25 2.17 10.97
C HIS A 65 -19.25 3.08 9.73
N PRO A 66 -20.44 3.44 9.20
CA PRO A 66 -20.58 4.19 7.95
C PRO A 66 -19.94 5.58 7.95
N LYS A 67 -19.66 6.14 9.14
CA LYS A 67 -18.92 7.41 9.30
C LYS A 67 -17.51 7.39 8.69
N HIS A 68 -16.97 6.22 8.37
CA HIS A 68 -15.65 6.05 7.75
C HIS A 68 -15.70 5.87 6.23
N GLU A 69 -16.89 5.92 5.60
CA GLU A 69 -17.03 5.63 4.18
C GLU A 69 -16.24 6.61 3.30
N SER A 70 -16.09 7.87 3.72
CA SER A 70 -15.28 8.88 3.04
C SER A 70 -13.77 8.66 3.13
N ASP A 71 -13.31 7.79 4.03
CA ASP A 71 -11.89 7.52 4.29
C ASP A 71 -11.47 6.11 3.83
N ILE A 72 -12.30 5.44 3.04
CA ILE A 72 -12.01 4.11 2.53
C ILE A 72 -12.28 3.99 1.04
N ILE A 73 -11.67 2.99 0.42
CA ILE A 73 -11.97 2.59 -0.95
C ILE A 73 -12.32 1.11 -0.94
N ARG A 74 -13.51 0.80 -1.46
CA ARG A 74 -13.99 -0.57 -1.61
C ARG A 74 -13.60 -1.11 -2.97
N ILE A 75 -13.04 -2.32 -2.98
CA ILE A 75 -12.63 -3.05 -4.18
C ILE A 75 -13.35 -4.42 -4.16
N PRO A 76 -14.29 -4.63 -5.09
CA PRO A 76 -14.90 -5.94 -5.34
C PRO A 76 -13.87 -7.04 -5.62
N PRO A 77 -14.20 -8.31 -5.33
CA PRO A 77 -13.34 -9.44 -5.65
C PRO A 77 -12.97 -9.47 -7.15
N LYS A 78 -11.69 -9.77 -7.44
CA LYS A 78 -11.13 -9.97 -8.78
C LYS A 78 -11.13 -8.73 -9.69
N GLU A 79 -11.59 -7.56 -9.24
CA GLU A 79 -11.45 -6.33 -10.01
C GLU A 79 -9.97 -5.90 -10.13
N ILE A 80 -9.19 -6.25 -9.11
CA ILE A 80 -7.73 -6.21 -9.10
C ILE A 80 -7.27 -7.64 -8.84
N SER A 81 -6.38 -8.16 -9.68
CA SER A 81 -6.16 -9.62 -9.80
C SER A 81 -5.67 -10.27 -8.50
N CYS A 82 -4.91 -9.55 -7.68
CA CYS A 82 -4.39 -10.02 -6.41
C CYS A 82 -5.42 -10.01 -5.27
N PHE A 83 -6.59 -9.38 -5.45
CA PHE A 83 -7.65 -9.29 -4.46
C PHE A 83 -8.78 -10.29 -4.75
N TYR A 84 -8.62 -11.52 -4.26
CA TYR A 84 -9.61 -12.59 -4.41
C TYR A 84 -10.86 -12.41 -3.54
N LEU A 85 -10.74 -11.61 -2.49
CA LEU A 85 -11.84 -11.26 -1.60
C LEU A 85 -12.17 -9.78 -1.79
N TYR A 86 -13.36 -9.42 -1.35
CA TYR A 86 -13.74 -8.03 -1.28
C TYR A 86 -12.79 -7.34 -0.29
N THR A 87 -12.19 -6.25 -0.75
CA THR A 87 -11.04 -5.61 -0.11
C THR A 87 -11.33 -4.14 0.13
N ILE A 88 -10.90 -3.64 1.26
CA ILE A 88 -10.95 -2.23 1.63
C ILE A 88 -9.53 -1.71 1.68
N ILE A 89 -9.25 -0.61 0.98
CA ILE A 89 -8.08 0.23 1.25
C ILE A 89 -8.48 1.17 2.38
N ASP A 90 -7.87 1.01 3.54
CA ASP A 90 -8.12 1.84 4.72
C ASP A 90 -7.23 3.08 4.65
N CYS A 91 -7.79 4.22 4.27
CA CYS A 91 -7.06 5.47 4.07
C CYS A 91 -7.05 6.37 5.31
N ARG A 92 -7.56 5.88 6.45
CA ARG A 92 -7.68 6.65 7.69
C ARG A 92 -6.33 6.91 8.35
N GLN A 93 -5.38 6.00 8.16
CA GLN A 93 -4.05 6.09 8.75
C GLN A 93 -3.02 5.48 7.81
N GLU A 94 -2.01 6.28 7.49
CA GLU A 94 -0.83 5.81 6.78
C GLU A 94 0.08 4.98 7.69
N CYS A 95 0.72 3.97 7.11
CA CYS A 95 1.91 3.36 7.68
C CYS A 95 3.12 3.73 6.83
N TYR A 96 4.32 3.52 7.36
CA TYR A 96 5.54 3.80 6.62
C TYR A 96 6.65 2.82 6.96
N LEU A 97 7.59 2.68 6.02
CA LEU A 97 8.82 1.92 6.18
C LEU A 97 9.96 2.64 5.46
N ALA A 98 11.17 2.49 6.00
CA ALA A 98 12.36 2.90 5.30
C ALA A 98 12.50 2.11 3.98
N LYS A 99 12.87 2.80 2.90
CA LYS A 99 13.09 2.22 1.57
C LYS A 99 14.18 1.13 1.61
N SER A 100 15.20 1.31 2.44
CA SER A 100 16.23 0.29 2.70
C SER A 100 15.63 -1.00 3.28
N LYS A 101 14.67 -0.90 4.21
CA LYS A 101 13.97 -2.05 4.80
C LYS A 101 13.07 -2.75 3.78
N LEU A 102 12.36 -2.00 2.94
CA LEU A 102 11.58 -2.59 1.83
C LEU A 102 12.47 -3.36 0.85
N LYS A 103 13.60 -2.75 0.46
CA LYS A 103 14.57 -3.34 -0.45
C LYS A 103 15.14 -4.64 0.12
N LYS A 104 15.48 -4.64 1.41
CA LYS A 104 15.93 -5.84 2.12
C LYS A 104 14.88 -6.95 2.08
N ARG A 105 13.61 -6.63 2.44
CA ARG A 105 12.51 -7.60 2.38
C ARG A 105 12.28 -8.15 0.96
N PHE A 106 12.41 -7.31 -0.06
CA PHE A 106 12.32 -7.74 -1.46
C PHE A 106 13.45 -8.71 -1.84
N GLN A 107 14.70 -8.40 -1.42
CA GLN A 107 15.86 -9.27 -1.63
C GLN A 107 15.74 -10.62 -0.91
N GLU A 108 15.09 -10.63 0.25
CA GLU A 108 14.83 -11.81 1.08
C GLU A 108 13.60 -12.62 0.62
N GLY A 109 12.79 -12.08 -0.29
CA GLY A 109 11.55 -12.70 -0.76
C GLY A 109 10.36 -12.54 0.19
N GLU A 110 10.48 -11.67 1.20
CA GLU A 110 9.42 -11.35 2.16
C GLU A 110 8.49 -10.23 1.69
N LEU A 111 8.84 -9.57 0.58
CA LEU A 111 8.03 -8.56 -0.09
C LEU A 111 7.91 -8.91 -1.56
N GLU A 112 6.69 -8.87 -2.06
CA GLU A 112 6.36 -9.06 -3.47
C GLU A 112 5.61 -7.84 -4.01
N PHE A 113 5.99 -7.37 -5.19
CA PHE A 113 5.17 -6.44 -5.97
C PHE A 113 4.18 -7.26 -6.78
N LYS A 114 2.88 -7.04 -6.56
CA LYS A 114 1.82 -7.82 -7.19
C LYS A 114 1.36 -7.19 -8.49
N GLU A 115 0.88 -5.96 -8.39
CA GLU A 115 0.39 -5.17 -9.53
C GLU A 115 0.32 -3.69 -9.14
N TYR A 116 -0.34 -2.87 -9.97
CA TYR A 116 -0.57 -1.46 -9.71
C TYR A 116 -2.06 -1.18 -9.63
N LEU A 117 -2.46 -0.24 -8.77
CA LEU A 117 -3.82 0.27 -8.77
C LEU A 117 -4.18 0.84 -10.15
N PRO A 118 -5.32 0.44 -10.73
CA PRO A 118 -5.84 1.09 -11.92
C PRO A 118 -6.06 2.59 -11.70
N ASN A 119 -5.98 3.37 -12.78
CA ASN A 119 -6.13 4.83 -12.71
C ASN A 119 -7.46 5.28 -12.08
N SER A 120 -8.54 4.50 -12.24
CA SER A 120 -9.83 4.76 -11.60
C SER A 120 -9.73 4.74 -10.07
N TYR A 121 -8.98 3.78 -9.51
CA TYR A 121 -8.73 3.67 -8.08
C TYR A 121 -7.70 4.68 -7.57
N LEU A 122 -6.69 5.01 -8.38
CA LEU A 122 -5.74 6.07 -8.05
C LEU A 122 -6.42 7.43 -7.91
N ARG A 123 -7.36 7.78 -8.80
CA ARG A 123 -8.14 9.02 -8.69
C ARG A 123 -9.01 9.05 -7.43
N LYS A 124 -9.71 7.96 -7.13
CA LYS A 124 -10.46 7.82 -5.87
C LYS A 124 -9.56 7.99 -4.65
N LEU A 125 -8.37 7.40 -4.69
CA LEU A 125 -7.35 7.56 -3.64
C LEU A 125 -6.91 9.01 -3.48
N ASP A 126 -6.68 9.73 -4.57
CA ASP A 126 -6.33 11.15 -4.55
C ASP A 126 -7.43 11.98 -3.90
N GLU A 127 -8.70 11.72 -4.25
CA GLU A 127 -9.86 12.39 -3.67
C GLU A 127 -9.98 12.13 -2.16
N VAL A 128 -9.84 10.88 -1.73
CA VAL A 128 -9.87 10.51 -0.31
C VAL A 128 -8.73 11.19 0.45
N ILE A 129 -7.50 11.14 -0.05
CA ILE A 129 -6.35 11.79 0.60
C ILE A 129 -6.56 13.29 0.72
N LYS A 130 -7.03 13.94 -0.35
CA LYS A 130 -7.26 15.38 -0.38
C LYS A 130 -8.29 15.79 0.67
N ASN A 131 -9.39 15.05 0.76
CA ASN A 131 -10.53 15.38 1.61
C ASN A 131 -10.41 14.87 3.05
N SER A 132 -9.54 13.89 3.34
CA SER A 132 -9.48 13.26 4.67
C SER A 132 -9.03 14.24 5.75
N SER A 133 -9.80 14.38 6.82
CA SER A 133 -9.41 15.16 8.00
C SER A 133 -8.45 14.40 8.92
N LEU A 134 -8.27 13.10 8.70
CA LEU A 134 -7.46 12.22 9.54
C LEU A 134 -5.96 12.27 9.19
N LEU A 135 -5.64 12.66 7.95
CA LEU A 135 -4.27 12.79 7.49
C LEU A 135 -3.72 14.18 7.78
N SER A 136 -2.54 14.25 8.41
CA SER A 136 -1.92 15.53 8.71
C SER A 136 -1.52 16.30 7.43
N PRO A 137 -1.50 17.64 7.45
CA PRO A 137 -1.09 18.44 6.30
C PRO A 137 0.32 18.10 5.79
N ASN A 138 1.25 17.75 6.69
CA ASN A 138 2.61 17.38 6.33
C ASN A 138 2.68 16.07 5.55
N ILE A 139 1.89 15.07 5.96
CA ILE A 139 1.78 13.81 5.23
C ILE A 139 1.15 14.05 3.87
N LYS A 140 0.06 14.81 3.79
CA LYS A 140 -0.60 15.14 2.52
C LYS A 140 0.35 15.79 1.51
N LYS A 141 1.26 16.66 1.93
CA LYS A 141 2.29 17.24 1.03
C LYS A 141 3.18 16.18 0.37
N ILE A 142 3.43 15.07 1.06
CA ILE A 142 4.28 13.95 0.58
C ILE A 142 3.50 13.01 -0.36
N ILE A 143 2.21 12.75 -0.09
CA ILE A 143 1.45 11.68 -0.76
C ILE A 143 0.34 12.14 -1.71
N CYS A 144 -0.18 13.37 -1.53
CA CYS A 144 -1.18 13.95 -2.42
C CYS A 144 -0.45 14.47 -3.67
N PRO A 145 -0.86 14.05 -4.89
CA PRO A 145 -0.23 14.52 -6.12
C PRO A 145 -0.15 16.04 -6.18
#